data_AF-A0A923D6J0-F1
#
_entry.id   AF-A0A923D6J0-F1
#
_cell.length_a   1.000
_cell.length_b   1.000
_cell.length_c   1.000
_cell.angle_alpha   90.00
_cell.angle_beta   90.00
_cell.angle_gamma   90.00
#
_symmetry.space_group_name_H-M   'P 1'
#
loop_
_entity.id
_entity.type
_entity.pdbx_description
1 polymer ?
#
loop_
_entity_poly.entity_id
_entity_poly.type
_entity_poly.pdbx_seq_one_letter_code
_entity_poly.pdbx_strand_id
1 'polypeptide(L)'
;MVVIAIVLVLYVGLPFLAPVLSRAGATGAADVIYKVYSPLCHQLPFRSWFLYGSQPYYPRELAGIQGVASYEEITGSQVLNLTEERKFTGREEQGFGAEAIGYKVALCQRDVAIYGAMALFALIFIASGRRIKPLRWYFWLLFGLIPIGIDGFSQLPSLIAQLPDWMLIRESTPVLRTITGALFGITTAWYLFPMIEESMRETRKMLAGKFAVVSQIRQAN
;
A
#
# COMPACT_ATOMS: atom_id res chain seq x y z
N MET A 1 -8.56 13.15 13.50
CA MET A 1 -8.95 11.92 12.77
C MET A 1 -9.47 12.13 11.36
N VAL A 2 -10.46 13.00 11.11
CA VAL A 2 -11.03 13.17 9.75
C VAL A 2 -9.98 13.51 8.71
N VAL A 3 -9.09 14.47 9.00
CA VAL A 3 -7.96 14.83 8.13
C VAL A 3 -7.08 13.62 7.80
N ILE A 4 -6.73 12.80 8.80
CA ILE A 4 -5.92 11.58 8.61
C ILE A 4 -6.66 10.60 7.68
N ALA A 5 -7.96 10.39 7.89
CA ALA A 5 -8.75 9.50 7.04
C ALA A 5 -8.78 10.01 5.58
N ILE A 6 -8.97 11.30 5.36
CA ILE A 6 -8.95 11.90 4.02
C ILE A 6 -7.58 11.67 3.36
N VAL A 7 -6.48 11.97 4.07
CA VAL A 7 -5.13 11.77 3.54
C VAL A 7 -4.89 10.30 3.18
N LEU A 8 -5.30 9.35 4.03
CA LEU A 8 -5.15 7.91 3.76
C LEU A 8 -5.98 7.46 2.56
N VAL A 9 -7.23 7.90 2.45
CA VAL A 9 -8.12 7.57 1.33
C VAL A 9 -7.56 8.12 0.02
N LEU A 10 -7.08 9.37 0.02
CA LEU A 10 -6.43 9.95 -1.15
C LEU A 10 -5.14 9.20 -1.50
N TYR A 11 -4.30 8.90 -0.50
CA TYR A 11 -3.03 8.20 -0.70
C TYR A 11 -3.22 6.81 -1.31
N VAL A 12 -4.19 6.01 -0.85
CA VAL A 12 -4.43 4.67 -1.39
C VAL A 12 -5.30 4.67 -2.65
N GLY A 13 -6.16 5.68 -2.83
CA GLY A 13 -7.08 5.78 -3.96
C GLY A 13 -6.46 6.36 -5.22
N LEU A 14 -5.61 7.39 -5.12
CA LEU A 14 -4.96 8.03 -6.27
C LEU A 14 -4.17 7.05 -7.17
N PRO A 15 -3.43 6.04 -6.64
CA PRO A 15 -2.76 5.04 -7.47
C PRO A 15 -3.67 4.27 -8.43
N PHE A 16 -4.96 4.13 -8.11
CA PHE A 16 -5.95 3.48 -8.98
C PHE A 16 -6.41 4.38 -10.13
N LEU A 17 -6.16 5.69 -10.07
CA LEU A 17 -6.42 6.58 -11.20
C LEU A 17 -5.40 6.39 -12.33
N ALA A 18 -4.18 5.91 -12.04
CA ALA A 18 -3.18 5.66 -13.07
C ALA A 18 -3.68 4.68 -14.16
N PRO A 19 -4.19 3.48 -13.83
CA PRO A 19 -4.75 2.58 -14.83
C PRO A 19 -6.04 3.11 -15.49
N VAL A 20 -6.87 3.89 -14.77
CA VAL A 20 -8.08 4.53 -15.33
C VAL A 20 -7.70 5.54 -16.43
N LEU A 21 -6.70 6.38 -16.15
CA LEU A 21 -6.21 7.40 -17.08
C LEU A 21 -5.48 6.77 -18.26
N SER A 22 -4.68 5.71 -18.03
CA SER A 22 -4.06 4.93 -19.12
C SER A 22 -5.10 4.36 -20.06
N ARG A 23 -6.18 3.75 -19.52
CA ARG A 23 -7.29 3.24 -20.34
C ARG A 23 -8.00 4.34 -21.13
N ALA A 24 -8.15 5.53 -20.55
CA ALA A 24 -8.78 6.67 -21.21
C ALA A 24 -7.87 7.38 -22.24
N GLY A 25 -6.64 6.90 -22.44
CA GLY A 25 -5.65 7.52 -23.34
C GLY A 25 -4.95 8.75 -22.74
N ALA A 26 -5.25 9.13 -21.50
CA ALA A 26 -4.63 10.26 -20.78
C ALA A 26 -3.27 9.86 -20.17
N THR A 27 -2.36 9.37 -21.01
CA THR A 27 -1.07 8.77 -20.64
C THR A 27 -0.19 9.69 -19.81
N GLY A 28 -0.05 10.96 -20.19
CA GLY A 28 0.77 11.92 -19.45
C GLY A 28 0.30 12.13 -17.99
N ALA A 29 -1.01 12.13 -17.75
CA ALA A 29 -1.55 12.24 -16.40
C ALA A 29 -1.33 10.95 -15.59
N ALA A 30 -1.44 9.78 -16.21
CA ALA A 30 -1.09 8.50 -15.58
C ALA A 30 0.40 8.45 -15.20
N ASP A 31 1.28 8.91 -16.08
CA ASP A 31 2.73 8.96 -15.87
C ASP A 31 3.13 9.84 -14.69
N VAL A 32 2.43 10.96 -14.48
CA VAL A 32 2.62 11.80 -13.28
C VAL A 32 2.31 11.00 -12.01
N ILE A 33 1.23 10.22 -11.99
CA ILE A 33 0.87 9.39 -10.83
C ILE A 33 1.94 8.32 -10.60
N TYR A 34 2.33 7.56 -11.62
CA TYR A 34 3.40 6.56 -11.50
C TYR A 34 4.70 7.18 -10.97
N LYS A 35 5.08 8.35 -11.48
CA LYS A 35 6.29 9.07 -11.06
C LYS A 35 6.23 9.53 -9.61
N VAL A 36 5.13 10.16 -9.19
CA VAL A 36 4.95 10.67 -7.81
C VAL A 36 5.00 9.53 -6.78
N TYR A 37 4.46 8.37 -7.13
CA TYR A 37 4.48 7.19 -6.23
C TYR A 37 5.76 6.36 -6.33
N SER A 38 6.62 6.58 -7.34
CA SER A 38 7.83 5.77 -7.56
C SER A 38 8.89 5.81 -6.45
N PRO A 39 9.07 6.90 -5.66
CA PRO A 39 9.96 6.87 -4.50
C PRO A 39 9.34 6.20 -3.27
N LEU A 40 8.00 6.12 -3.23
CA LEU A 40 7.25 5.55 -2.12
C LEU A 40 7.09 4.03 -2.24
N CYS A 41 6.96 3.56 -3.48
CA CYS A 41 6.80 2.15 -3.81
C CYS A 41 7.63 1.82 -5.05
N HIS A 42 8.20 0.62 -5.09
CA HIS A 42 8.90 0.14 -6.28
C HIS A 42 7.94 -0.11 -7.45
N GLN A 43 6.64 -0.35 -7.21
CA GLN A 43 5.65 -0.58 -8.27
C GLN A 43 6.03 -1.74 -9.21
N LEU A 44 6.66 -2.79 -8.67
CA LEU A 44 7.04 -3.95 -9.48
C LEU A 44 5.79 -4.62 -10.05
N PRO A 45 5.73 -4.92 -11.36
CA PRO A 45 4.54 -5.46 -12.01
C PRO A 45 4.05 -6.74 -11.33
N PHE A 46 4.96 -7.67 -11.03
CA PHE A 46 4.65 -8.93 -10.34
C PHE A 46 4.23 -8.81 -8.87
N ARG A 47 4.19 -7.59 -8.33
CA ARG A 47 3.70 -7.26 -6.99
C ARG A 47 2.59 -6.21 -7.01
N SER A 48 2.06 -5.83 -8.17
CA SER A 48 1.00 -4.85 -8.32
C SER A 48 -0.32 -5.50 -8.72
N TRP A 49 -1.43 -4.82 -8.46
CA TRP A 49 -2.72 -5.17 -9.06
C TRP A 49 -2.80 -4.60 -10.48
N PHE A 50 -3.55 -5.26 -11.34
CA PHE A 50 -3.83 -4.85 -12.71
C PHE A 50 -5.32 -4.59 -12.87
N LEU A 51 -5.66 -3.57 -13.65
CA LEU A 51 -7.04 -3.27 -14.05
C LEU A 51 -7.15 -3.29 -15.57
N TYR A 52 -8.35 -3.61 -16.06
CA TYR A 52 -8.69 -3.58 -17.48
C TYR A 52 -7.89 -4.57 -18.35
N GLY A 53 -7.43 -5.67 -17.75
CA GLY A 53 -6.82 -6.79 -18.44
C GLY A 53 -7.51 -8.12 -18.11
N SER A 54 -6.97 -9.21 -18.66
CA SER A 54 -7.46 -10.57 -18.46
C SER A 54 -7.30 -11.05 -17.01
N GLN A 55 -6.23 -10.64 -16.33
CA GLN A 55 -5.96 -11.01 -14.94
C GLN A 55 -5.83 -9.80 -14.01
N PRO A 56 -6.20 -9.93 -12.73
CA PRO A 56 -5.99 -8.88 -11.73
C PRO A 56 -4.54 -8.80 -11.25
N TYR A 57 -3.68 -9.78 -11.55
CA TYR A 57 -2.27 -9.82 -11.17
C TYR A 57 -1.51 -10.83 -12.03
N TYR A 58 -0.18 -10.67 -12.14
CA TYR A 58 0.72 -11.57 -12.85
C TYR A 58 1.90 -11.90 -11.91
N PRO A 59 1.84 -12.97 -11.11
CA PRO A 59 2.89 -13.29 -10.15
C PRO A 59 4.11 -13.83 -10.88
N ARG A 60 5.28 -13.82 -10.23
CA ARG A 60 6.43 -14.56 -10.77
C ARG A 60 6.15 -16.06 -10.76
N GLU A 61 6.72 -16.80 -11.70
CA GLU A 61 6.68 -18.28 -11.69
C GLU A 61 7.15 -18.86 -10.34
N LEU A 62 8.13 -18.21 -9.72
CA LEU A 62 8.66 -18.52 -8.39
C LEU A 62 7.59 -18.55 -7.27
N ALA A 63 6.46 -17.85 -7.44
CA ALA A 63 5.37 -17.88 -6.48
C ALA A 63 4.55 -19.19 -6.54
N GLY A 64 4.74 -20.02 -7.58
CA GLY A 64 4.13 -21.35 -7.71
C GLY A 64 2.61 -21.35 -7.83
N ILE A 65 2.00 -20.26 -8.32
CA ILE A 65 0.55 -20.16 -8.47
C ILE A 65 0.15 -20.75 -9.82
N GLN A 66 -0.66 -21.81 -9.80
CA GLN A 66 -1.18 -22.45 -11.00
C GLN A 66 -2.44 -21.75 -11.50
N GLY A 67 -2.70 -21.83 -12.82
CA GLY A 67 -3.92 -21.32 -13.43
C GLY A 67 -3.96 -19.80 -13.61
N VAL A 68 -2.81 -19.12 -13.47
CA VAL A 68 -2.65 -17.70 -13.78
C VAL A 68 -1.40 -17.50 -14.62
N ALA A 69 -1.46 -16.60 -15.60
CA ALA A 69 -0.31 -16.21 -16.39
C ALA A 69 0.75 -15.54 -15.49
N SER A 70 2.00 -15.96 -15.65
CA SER A 70 3.13 -15.46 -14.87
C SER A 70 3.65 -14.12 -15.42
N TYR A 71 4.44 -13.42 -14.62
CA TYR A 71 5.16 -12.22 -15.05
C TYR A 71 6.14 -12.52 -16.19
N GLU A 72 6.87 -13.62 -16.07
CA GLU A 72 7.85 -14.06 -17.06
C GLU A 72 7.16 -14.44 -18.39
N GLU A 73 5.96 -15.02 -18.35
CA GLU A 73 5.15 -15.33 -19.53
C GLU A 73 4.64 -14.08 -20.25
N ILE A 74 4.20 -13.04 -19.51
CA ILE A 74 3.68 -11.81 -20.12
C ILE A 74 4.77 -10.83 -20.58
N THR A 75 6.03 -11.07 -20.23
CA THR A 75 7.15 -10.17 -20.63
C THR A 75 8.17 -10.86 -21.52
N GLY A 76 8.13 -12.19 -21.61
CA GLY A 76 9.10 -12.99 -22.34
C GLY A 76 10.52 -12.94 -21.75
N SER A 77 10.70 -12.31 -20.57
CA SER A 77 12.00 -12.16 -19.92
C SER A 77 12.06 -12.99 -18.64
N GLN A 78 13.04 -13.87 -18.58
CA GLN A 78 13.41 -14.61 -17.38
C GLN A 78 14.43 -13.84 -16.51
N VAL A 79 14.97 -12.74 -17.04
CA VAL A 79 15.97 -11.91 -16.36
C VAL A 79 15.28 -10.77 -15.64
N LEU A 80 15.45 -10.71 -14.31
CA LEU A 80 14.90 -9.64 -13.48
C LEU A 80 15.83 -8.41 -13.50
N ASN A 81 15.43 -7.36 -14.22
CA ASN A 81 16.11 -6.05 -14.15
C ASN A 81 15.22 -5.02 -13.45
N LEU A 82 15.39 -4.89 -12.13
CA LEU A 82 14.55 -4.04 -11.28
C LEU A 82 14.38 -2.60 -11.80
N THR A 83 15.34 -2.03 -12.52
CA THR A 83 15.21 -0.67 -13.05
C THR A 83 14.24 -0.59 -14.22
N GLU A 84 14.26 -1.59 -15.11
CA GLU A 84 13.34 -1.67 -16.24
C GLU A 84 11.94 -2.11 -15.80
N GLU A 85 11.87 -3.07 -14.88
CA GLU A 85 10.63 -3.55 -14.25
C GLU A 85 9.75 -2.41 -13.70
N ARG A 86 10.38 -1.40 -13.09
CA ARG A 86 9.67 -0.26 -12.51
C ARG A 86 8.96 0.57 -13.58
N LYS A 87 9.51 0.64 -14.79
CA LYS A 87 8.96 1.42 -15.91
C LYS A 87 7.75 0.75 -16.55
N PHE A 88 7.63 -0.57 -16.46
CA PHE A 88 6.50 -1.32 -17.02
C PHE A 88 5.17 -0.83 -16.44
N THR A 89 4.31 -0.19 -17.23
CA THR A 89 2.99 0.30 -16.79
C THR A 89 1.84 -0.62 -17.19
N GLY A 90 2.08 -1.55 -18.12
CA GLY A 90 1.09 -2.36 -18.80
C GLY A 90 0.61 -1.75 -20.12
N ARG A 91 1.14 -0.58 -20.51
CA ARG A 91 0.96 0.02 -21.85
C ARG A 91 1.92 -0.56 -22.88
N GLU A 92 3.00 -1.18 -22.43
CA GLU A 92 4.09 -1.71 -23.24
C GLU A 92 3.70 -3.02 -23.97
N GLU A 93 2.41 -3.16 -24.31
CA GLU A 93 1.71 -4.32 -24.89
C GLU A 93 2.56 -5.55 -25.23
N GLN A 94 2.46 -6.55 -24.36
CA GLN A 94 2.52 -7.95 -24.76
C GLN A 94 1.16 -8.56 -24.43
N GLY A 95 0.32 -8.77 -25.44
CA GLY A 95 -0.95 -9.48 -25.26
C GLY A 95 -0.68 -10.94 -24.91
N PHE A 96 -1.24 -11.43 -23.81
CA PHE A 96 -1.14 -12.84 -23.44
C PHE A 96 -2.25 -13.62 -24.15
N GLY A 97 -1.89 -14.58 -25.00
CA GLY A 97 -2.87 -15.51 -25.59
C GLY A 97 -4.04 -14.84 -26.33
N ALA A 98 -3.80 -13.68 -26.96
CA ALA A 98 -4.78 -12.78 -27.62
C ALA A 98 -5.58 -11.80 -26.71
N GLU A 99 -5.30 -11.75 -25.40
CA GLU A 99 -5.96 -10.83 -24.46
C GLU A 99 -5.02 -9.75 -23.92
N ALA A 100 -5.57 -8.58 -23.61
CA ALA A 100 -4.82 -7.46 -23.04
C ALA A 100 -4.42 -7.73 -21.58
N ILE A 101 -3.17 -7.44 -21.21
CA ILE A 101 -2.67 -7.61 -19.85
C ILE A 101 -3.24 -6.58 -18.85
N GLY A 102 -3.71 -5.43 -19.35
CA GLY A 102 -4.22 -4.32 -18.54
C GLY A 102 -3.11 -3.42 -17.98
N TYR A 103 -3.49 -2.47 -17.14
CA TYR A 103 -2.59 -1.48 -16.56
C TYR A 103 -2.38 -1.70 -15.06
N LYS A 104 -1.13 -1.58 -14.61
CA LYS A 104 -0.80 -1.77 -13.19
C LYS A 104 -1.27 -0.59 -12.33
N VAL A 105 -1.69 -0.85 -11.10
CA VAL A 105 -1.87 0.17 -10.07
C VAL A 105 -0.50 0.74 -9.67
N ALA A 106 -0.40 2.06 -9.46
CA ALA A 106 0.85 2.76 -9.15
C ALA A 106 1.40 2.52 -7.72
N LEU A 107 1.00 1.42 -7.09
CA LEU A 107 1.35 1.05 -5.72
C LEU A 107 1.22 -0.48 -5.59
N CYS A 108 2.08 -1.11 -4.78
CA CYS A 108 2.12 -2.56 -4.71
C CYS A 108 0.94 -3.13 -3.91
N GLN A 109 0.64 -4.42 -4.10
CA GLN A 109 -0.41 -5.17 -3.42
C GLN A 109 -0.32 -5.03 -1.89
N ARG A 110 0.90 -5.05 -1.33
CA ARG A 110 1.14 -4.92 0.11
C ARG A 110 0.80 -3.52 0.60
N ASP A 111 1.30 -2.48 -0.06
CA ASP A 111 1.05 -1.10 0.33
C ASP A 111 -0.45 -0.76 0.19
N VAL A 112 -1.12 -1.27 -0.86
CA VAL A 112 -2.57 -1.09 -1.05
C VAL A 112 -3.29 -1.68 0.15
N ALA A 113 -2.89 -2.88 0.58
CA ALA A 113 -3.49 -3.55 1.73
C ALA A 113 -3.22 -2.81 3.06
N ILE A 114 -2.00 -2.33 3.30
CA ILE A 114 -1.63 -1.58 4.52
C ILE A 114 -2.45 -0.30 4.60
N TYR A 115 -2.33 0.58 3.61
CA TYR A 115 -2.96 1.90 3.67
C TYR A 115 -4.47 1.83 3.50
N GLY A 116 -4.98 0.86 2.72
CA GLY A 116 -6.41 0.58 2.61
C GLY A 116 -7.00 0.10 3.93
N ALA A 117 -6.33 -0.81 4.62
CA ALA A 117 -6.72 -1.25 5.97
C ALA A 117 -6.69 -0.11 6.99
N MET A 118 -5.65 0.74 6.96
CA MET A 118 -5.56 1.91 7.82
C MET A 118 -6.69 2.91 7.53
N ALA A 119 -6.97 3.18 6.26
CA ALA A 119 -8.07 4.04 5.84
C ALA A 119 -9.42 3.50 6.33
N LEU A 120 -9.68 2.20 6.14
CA LEU A 120 -10.89 1.54 6.61
C LEU A 120 -11.03 1.64 8.13
N PHE A 121 -9.96 1.34 8.87
CA PHE A 121 -9.97 1.48 10.33
C PHE A 121 -10.20 2.93 10.75
N ALA A 122 -9.62 3.93 10.07
CA ALA A 122 -9.87 5.34 10.36
C ALA A 122 -11.35 5.69 10.22
N LEU A 123 -12.02 5.21 9.17
CA LEU A 123 -13.44 5.40 8.94
C LEU A 123 -14.28 4.72 10.04
N ILE A 124 -13.97 3.48 10.38
CA ILE A 124 -14.62 2.75 11.49
C ILE A 124 -14.43 3.49 12.81
N PHE A 125 -13.22 3.96 13.10
CA PHE A 125 -12.91 4.70 14.32
C PHE A 125 -13.70 6.01 14.40
N ILE A 126 -13.82 6.76 13.30
CA ILE A 126 -14.66 7.96 13.24
C ILE A 126 -16.14 7.59 13.45
N ALA A 127 -16.65 6.57 12.75
CA ALA A 127 -18.03 6.10 12.86
C ALA A 127 -18.39 5.60 14.27
N SER A 128 -17.43 5.01 14.99
CA SER A 128 -17.60 4.60 16.39
C SER A 128 -17.73 5.76 17.39
N GLY A 129 -17.71 7.01 16.92
CA GLY A 129 -17.64 8.19 17.77
C GLY A 129 -16.27 8.37 18.44
N ARG A 130 -15.20 7.77 17.87
CA ARG A 130 -13.82 7.79 18.39
C ARG A 130 -13.71 7.21 19.80
N ARG A 131 -14.44 6.11 20.06
CA ARG A 131 -14.52 5.46 21.38
C ARG A 131 -13.66 4.20 21.51
N ILE A 132 -13.11 3.69 20.41
CA ILE A 132 -12.24 2.51 20.41
C ILE A 132 -10.95 2.84 21.18
N LYS A 133 -10.58 1.98 22.12
CA LYS A 133 -9.34 2.14 22.92
C LYS A 133 -8.12 1.64 22.14
N PRO A 134 -6.91 2.18 22.41
CA PRO A 134 -5.68 1.70 21.79
C PRO A 134 -5.51 0.19 21.97
N LEU A 135 -5.09 -0.49 20.91
CA LEU A 135 -4.65 -1.87 20.99
C LEU A 135 -3.43 -1.97 21.94
N ARG A 136 -3.25 -3.07 22.66
CA ARG A 136 -2.02 -3.24 23.45
C ARG A 136 -0.84 -3.52 22.52
N TRP A 137 0.32 -2.93 22.80
CA TRP A 137 1.48 -2.96 21.89
C TRP A 137 1.92 -4.38 21.48
N TYR A 138 1.79 -5.36 22.38
CA TYR A 138 2.18 -6.74 22.09
C TYR A 138 1.23 -7.44 21.10
N PHE A 139 -0.06 -7.06 21.06
CA PHE A 139 -0.98 -7.57 20.03
C PHE A 139 -0.69 -6.94 18.66
N TRP A 140 -0.31 -5.66 18.63
CA TRP A 140 0.18 -5.02 17.42
C TRP A 140 1.45 -5.69 16.91
N LEU A 141 2.40 -6.00 17.80
CA LEU A 141 3.62 -6.71 17.44
C LEU A 141 3.33 -8.12 16.92
N LEU A 142 2.52 -8.89 17.64
CA LEU A 142 2.22 -10.29 17.32
C LEU A 142 1.42 -10.45 16.03
N PHE A 143 0.36 -9.67 15.84
CA PHE A 143 -0.55 -9.82 14.70
C PHE A 143 -0.25 -8.90 13.53
N GLY A 144 0.41 -7.77 13.78
CA GLY A 144 0.79 -6.81 12.75
C GLY A 144 2.21 -7.01 12.27
N LEU A 145 3.18 -6.77 13.15
CA LEU A 145 4.60 -6.63 12.78
C LEU A 145 5.27 -7.96 12.44
N ILE A 146 5.01 -9.02 13.21
CA ILE A 146 5.63 -10.33 12.98
C ILE A 146 5.22 -10.93 11.63
N PRO A 147 3.92 -11.03 11.26
CA PRO A 147 3.51 -11.67 10.01
C PRO A 147 4.04 -10.95 8.76
N ILE A 148 3.97 -9.61 8.74
CA ILE A 148 4.51 -8.81 7.63
C ILE A 148 6.04 -8.85 7.60
N GLY A 149 6.70 -8.92 8.76
CA GLY A 149 8.14 -9.07 8.88
C GLY A 149 8.63 -10.40 8.30
N ILE A 150 7.98 -11.52 8.66
CA ILE A 150 8.30 -12.85 8.12
C ILE A 150 8.06 -12.89 6.61
N ASP A 151 6.89 -12.42 6.15
CA ASP A 151 6.57 -12.43 4.73
C ASP A 151 7.52 -11.52 3.93
N GLY A 152 7.75 -10.29 4.38
CA GLY A 152 8.63 -9.33 3.73
C GLY A 152 10.09 -9.77 3.70
N PHE A 153 10.61 -10.27 4.82
CA PHE A 153 12.01 -10.69 4.93
C PHE A 153 12.30 -11.94 4.09
N SER A 154 11.40 -12.91 4.08
CA SER A 154 11.55 -14.14 3.27
C SER A 154 11.57 -13.90 1.75
N GLN A 155 11.18 -12.70 1.29
CA GLN A 155 11.17 -12.31 -0.13
C GLN A 155 12.36 -11.45 -0.56
N LEU A 156 13.16 -10.93 0.38
CA LEU A 156 14.34 -10.15 0.00
C LEU A 156 15.31 -10.95 -0.89
N PRO A 157 15.52 -12.26 -0.66
CA PRO A 157 16.38 -13.06 -1.52
C PRO A 157 15.93 -13.09 -2.99
N SER A 158 14.62 -13.09 -3.25
CA SER A 158 14.11 -13.19 -4.63
C SER A 158 14.38 -11.96 -5.51
N LEU A 159 14.80 -10.85 -4.91
CA LEU A 159 15.12 -9.60 -5.60
C LEU A 159 16.63 -9.43 -5.88
N ILE A 160 17.47 -10.28 -5.30
CA ILE A 160 18.93 -10.18 -5.41
C ILE A 160 19.41 -11.19 -6.44
N ALA A 161 20.15 -10.71 -7.45
CA ALA A 161 20.81 -11.59 -8.39
C ALA A 161 22.03 -12.27 -7.72
N GLN A 162 22.30 -13.53 -8.07
CA GLN A 162 23.51 -14.29 -7.67
C GLN A 162 23.60 -14.61 -6.17
N LEU A 163 22.53 -15.16 -5.60
CA LEU A 163 22.59 -15.68 -4.24
C LEU A 163 23.18 -17.10 -4.19
N PRO A 164 23.80 -17.50 -3.06
CA PRO A 164 24.25 -18.87 -2.85
C PRO A 164 23.10 -19.88 -2.94
N ASP A 165 23.35 -21.05 -3.53
CA ASP A 165 22.34 -22.10 -3.78
C ASP A 165 21.63 -22.63 -2.51
N TRP A 166 22.23 -22.47 -1.33
CA TRP A 166 21.63 -22.86 -0.05
C TRP A 166 20.57 -21.88 0.46
N MET A 167 20.49 -20.68 -0.12
CA MET A 167 19.55 -19.65 0.33
C MET A 167 18.17 -19.89 -0.29
N LEU A 168 17.14 -20.00 0.55
CA LEU A 168 15.77 -20.21 0.08
C LEU A 168 15.29 -18.98 -0.69
N ILE A 169 15.12 -19.13 -2.01
CA ILE A 169 14.55 -18.09 -2.88
C ILE A 169 13.03 -18.28 -2.92
N ARG A 170 12.29 -17.27 -2.46
CA ARG A 170 10.83 -17.31 -2.34
C ARG A 170 10.21 -16.00 -2.80
N GLU A 171 9.14 -16.07 -3.58
CA GLU A 171 8.27 -14.92 -3.89
C GLU A 171 6.94 -15.05 -3.13
N SER A 172 6.39 -13.94 -2.62
CA SER A 172 5.04 -13.98 -2.02
C SER A 172 3.98 -14.22 -3.07
N THR A 173 2.85 -14.75 -2.60
CA THR A 173 1.60 -14.68 -3.35
C THR A 173 0.89 -13.35 -3.09
N PRO A 174 0.07 -12.85 -4.03
CA PRO A 174 -0.75 -11.66 -3.82
C PRO A 174 -1.62 -11.75 -2.57
N VAL A 175 -2.21 -12.92 -2.32
CA VAL A 175 -3.05 -13.19 -1.14
C VAL A 175 -2.27 -12.96 0.15
N LEU A 176 -1.06 -13.51 0.25
CA LEU A 176 -0.26 -13.36 1.47
C LEU A 176 0.19 -11.92 1.68
N ARG A 177 0.59 -11.20 0.62
CA ARG A 177 0.90 -9.77 0.69
C ARG A 177 -0.28 -8.96 1.17
N THR A 178 -1.49 -9.28 0.71
CA THR A 178 -2.72 -8.60 1.12
C THR A 178 -3.08 -8.91 2.56
N ILE A 179 -3.03 -10.17 2.99
CA ILE A 179 -3.36 -10.55 4.37
C ILE A 179 -2.37 -9.93 5.35
N THR A 180 -1.06 -10.11 5.13
CA THR A 180 -0.04 -9.58 6.04
C THR A 180 -0.02 -8.05 6.05
N GLY A 181 -0.20 -7.42 4.89
CA GLY A 181 -0.34 -5.97 4.77
C GLY A 181 -1.59 -5.44 5.48
N ALA A 182 -2.75 -6.07 5.29
CA ALA A 182 -3.99 -5.66 5.93
C ALA A 182 -3.94 -5.84 7.46
N LEU A 183 -3.41 -6.97 7.95
CA LEU A 183 -3.21 -7.19 9.38
C LEU A 183 -2.31 -6.12 10.00
N PHE A 184 -1.18 -5.82 9.37
CA PHE A 184 -0.30 -4.75 9.80
C PHE A 184 -0.99 -3.38 9.78
N GLY A 185 -1.72 -3.05 8.71
CA GLY A 185 -2.46 -1.80 8.57
C GLY A 185 -3.55 -1.62 9.65
N ILE A 186 -4.41 -2.62 9.83
CA ILE A 186 -5.50 -2.58 10.83
C ILE A 186 -4.90 -2.44 12.24
N THR A 187 -3.94 -3.29 12.61
CA THR A 187 -3.38 -3.29 13.96
C THR A 187 -2.59 -2.03 14.26
N THR A 188 -1.86 -1.49 13.27
CA THR A 188 -1.13 -0.22 13.40
C THR A 188 -2.09 0.95 13.57
N ALA A 189 -3.16 1.02 12.77
CA ALA A 189 -4.19 2.04 12.92
C ALA A 189 -4.92 1.94 14.26
N TRP A 190 -5.24 0.72 14.70
CA TRP A 190 -5.88 0.47 16.00
C TRP A 190 -4.97 0.83 17.18
N TYR A 191 -3.67 0.59 17.07
CA TYR A 191 -2.72 1.03 18.07
C TYR A 191 -2.58 2.56 18.11
N LEU A 192 -2.33 3.19 16.96
CA LEU A 192 -1.91 4.60 16.90
C LEU A 192 -3.07 5.59 16.91
N PHE A 193 -4.18 5.36 16.21
CA PHE A 193 -5.20 6.39 16.01
C PHE A 193 -5.91 6.80 17.30
N PRO A 194 -6.30 5.87 18.20
CA PRO A 194 -6.84 6.24 19.50
C PRO A 194 -5.85 7.05 20.34
N MET A 195 -4.56 6.67 20.33
CA MET A 195 -3.48 7.38 21.05
C MET A 195 -3.29 8.80 20.52
N ILE A 196 -3.28 8.98 19.19
CA ILE A 196 -3.18 10.31 18.56
C ILE A 196 -4.41 11.15 18.91
N GLU A 197 -5.63 10.59 18.85
CA GLU A 197 -6.85 11.34 19.17
C GLU A 197 -6.88 11.81 20.63
N GLU A 198 -6.42 10.98 21.57
CA GLU A 198 -6.29 11.34 22.99
C GLU A 198 -5.31 12.51 23.18
N SER A 199 -4.09 12.38 22.64
CA SER A 199 -3.06 13.43 22.71
C SER A 199 -3.52 14.75 22.06
N MET A 200 -4.22 14.68 20.93
CA MET A 200 -4.77 15.86 20.25
C MET A 200 -5.90 16.53 21.05
N ARG A 201 -6.73 15.76 21.76
CA ARG A 201 -7.76 16.31 22.63
C ARG A 201 -7.17 17.05 23.82
N GLU A 202 -6.13 16.49 24.45
CA GLU A 202 -5.42 17.16 25.54
C GLU A 202 -4.76 18.45 25.07
N THR A 203 -4.07 18.41 23.93
CA THR A 203 -3.43 19.59 23.32
C THR A 203 -4.46 20.68 23.02
N ARG A 204 -5.62 20.32 22.47
CA ARG A 204 -6.72 21.27 22.20
C ARG A 204 -7.24 21.92 23.47
N LYS A 205 -7.45 21.15 24.55
CA LYS A 205 -7.90 21.69 25.84
C LYS A 205 -6.90 22.69 26.40
N MET A 206 -5.60 22.35 26.36
CA MET A 206 -4.53 23.23 26.82
C MET A 206 -4.49 24.54 26.02
N LEU A 207 -4.56 24.48 24.70
CA LEU A 207 -4.56 25.66 23.83
C LEU A 207 -5.80 26.53 24.04
N ALA A 208 -6.98 25.93 24.17
CA ALA A 208 -8.22 26.66 24.44
C ALA A 208 -8.13 27.46 25.76
N GLY A 209 -7.54 26.88 26.81
CA GLY A 209 -7.28 27.57 28.06
C GLY A 209 -6.33 28.76 27.89
N LYS A 210 -5.22 28.58 27.16
CA LYS A 210 -4.26 29.67 26.88
C LYS A 210 -4.91 30.81 26.08
N PHE A 211 -5.71 30.50 25.06
CA PHE A 211 -6.41 31.52 24.27
C PHE A 211 -7.45 32.27 25.10
N ALA A 212 -8.17 31.60 26.00
CA ALA A 212 -9.10 32.26 26.92
C ALA A 212 -8.38 33.28 27.81
N VAL A 213 -7.24 32.91 28.40
CA VAL A 213 -6.43 33.84 29.22
C VAL A 213 -5.93 35.03 28.40
N VAL A 214 -5.40 34.80 27.20
CA VAL A 214 -4.95 35.89 26.31
C VAL A 214 -6.11 36.82 25.94
N SER A 215 -7.29 36.28 25.67
CA SER A 215 -8.48 37.10 25.38
C SER A 215 -8.90 37.97 26.55
N GLN A 216 -8.84 37.45 27.78
CA GLN A 216 -9.14 38.22 29.00
C GLN A 216 -8.15 39.35 29.23
N ILE A 217 -6.84 39.09 29.07
CA ILE A 217 -5.80 40.12 29.19
C ILE A 217 -6.01 41.23 28.15
N ARG A 218 -6.33 40.86 26.90
CA ARG A 218 -6.61 41.84 25.84
C ARG A 218 -7.87 42.66 26.06
N GLN A 219 -8.85 42.14 26.80
CA GLN A 219 -10.07 42.88 27.15
C GLN A 219 -9.89 43.76 28.39
N ALA A 220 -8.89 43.47 29.22
CA ALA A 220 -8.57 44.23 30.43
C ALA A 220 -7.63 45.43 30.16
N ASN A 221 -7.00 45.50 28.99
CA ASN A 221 -6.16 46.60 28.51
C ASN A 221 -6.91 47.43 27.46
#